data_AF-A0A3T1AR03-F1
#
_entry.id   AF-A0A3T1AR03-F1
#
_cell.length_a   1.000
_cell.length_b   1.000
_cell.length_c   1.000
_cell.angle_alpha   90.00
_cell.angle_beta   90.00
_cell.angle_gamma   90.00
#
_symmetry.space_group_name_H-M   'P 1'
#
loop_
_entity.id
_entity.type
_entity.pdbx_description
1 polymer ?
#
loop_
_entity_poly.entity_id
_entity_poly.type
_entity_poly.pdbx_seq_one_letter_code
_entity_poly.pdbx_strand_id
1 'polypeptide(L)'
;MADVGDGSAEGTPSTERDGDPSDAVLLEAVSQGSVPAFRALVERTSVAVGAVLAELLSDSEWRDEILAATYLEVWWLAGCHVQPDIDAMSWIVGIARRRAAVNHSDPVPDGEGPQTGYAQREFAALLHPPTGVPRPVTVRAVSDQAVTPDR
;
A
#
# COMPACT_ATOMS: atom_id res chain seq x y z
N MET A 1 27.49 -40.67 -40.17
CA MET A 1 27.83 -39.33 -39.69
C MET A 1 26.52 -38.55 -39.68
N ALA A 2 25.74 -38.71 -38.61
CA ALA A 2 24.42 -38.11 -38.47
C ALA A 2 24.56 -36.88 -37.59
N ASP A 3 24.22 -35.75 -38.18
CA ASP A 3 24.13 -34.43 -37.56
C ASP A 3 22.91 -34.42 -36.64
N VAL A 4 23.13 -34.28 -35.34
CA VAL A 4 22.09 -34.11 -34.32
C VAL A 4 22.19 -32.65 -33.89
N GLY A 5 21.29 -31.84 -34.42
CA GLY A 5 21.17 -30.44 -34.09
C GLY A 5 19.77 -29.94 -34.38
N ASP A 6 18.90 -30.00 -33.37
CA ASP A 6 17.89 -28.98 -33.06
C ASP A 6 17.31 -29.39 -31.69
N GLY A 7 17.56 -28.67 -30.60
CA GLY A 7 17.18 -27.27 -30.49
C GLY A 7 15.76 -27.11 -29.94
N SER A 8 15.28 -28.01 -29.06
CA SER A 8 14.11 -27.75 -28.21
C SER A 8 14.40 -26.57 -27.28
N ALA A 9 14.28 -25.35 -27.80
CA ALA A 9 13.88 -24.22 -26.99
C ALA A 9 12.36 -24.31 -26.86
N GLU A 10 11.90 -24.92 -25.76
CA GLU A 10 10.58 -24.62 -25.23
C GLU A 10 10.51 -23.11 -25.00
N GLY A 11 9.93 -22.40 -25.97
CA GLY A 11 9.34 -21.11 -25.70
C GLY A 11 8.19 -21.38 -24.73
N THR A 12 8.47 -21.24 -23.44
CA THR A 12 7.41 -21.11 -22.44
C THR A 12 6.55 -19.93 -22.91
N PRO A 13 5.25 -20.13 -23.19
CA PRO A 13 4.37 -18.99 -23.40
C PRO A 13 4.30 -18.28 -22.06
N SER A 14 5.02 -17.15 -21.94
CA SER A 14 4.71 -16.14 -20.95
C SER A 14 3.22 -15.89 -21.11
N THR A 15 2.44 -16.36 -20.14
CA THR A 15 1.00 -16.20 -20.14
C THR A 15 0.72 -14.76 -19.76
N GLU A 16 1.05 -13.85 -20.68
CA GLU A 16 0.44 -12.53 -20.70
C GLU A 16 -1.04 -12.80 -20.97
N ARG A 17 -1.85 -12.72 -19.91
CA ARG A 17 -3.30 -12.56 -20.05
C ARG A 17 -3.52 -11.22 -20.75
N ASP A 18 -3.52 -11.29 -22.07
CA ASP A 18 -3.69 -10.19 -23.01
C ASP A 18 -5.08 -9.56 -22.77
N GLY A 19 -5.13 -8.56 -21.88
CA GLY A 19 -6.38 -7.90 -21.49
C GLY A 19 -6.43 -7.30 -20.08
N ASP A 20 -5.53 -7.69 -19.16
CA ASP A 20 -5.47 -7.07 -17.83
C ASP A 20 -4.59 -5.80 -17.89
N PRO A 21 -5.06 -4.62 -17.44
CA PRO A 21 -4.26 -3.39 -17.49
C PRO A 21 -2.92 -3.56 -16.77
N SER A 22 -1.84 -2.97 -17.29
CA SER A 22 -0.54 -3.01 -16.62
C SER A 22 -0.56 -2.24 -15.30
N ASP A 23 0.38 -2.51 -14.40
CA ASP A 23 0.47 -1.82 -13.11
C ASP A 23 0.65 -0.30 -13.30
N ALA A 24 1.36 0.12 -14.36
CA ALA A 24 1.52 1.52 -14.74
C ALA A 24 0.17 2.18 -15.13
N VAL A 25 -0.66 1.49 -15.92
CA VAL A 25 -2.00 1.97 -16.30
C VAL A 25 -2.91 2.06 -15.07
N LEU A 26 -2.84 1.07 -14.17
CA LEU A 26 -3.56 1.10 -12.91
C LEU A 26 -3.12 2.29 -12.06
N LEU A 27 -1.81 2.55 -11.95
CA LEU A 27 -1.26 3.65 -11.17
C LEU A 27 -1.65 5.02 -11.74
N GLU A 28 -1.68 5.17 -13.07
CA GLU A 28 -2.20 6.38 -13.72
C GLU A 28 -3.67 6.60 -13.35
N ALA A 29 -4.51 5.57 -13.40
CA ALA A 29 -5.91 5.69 -12.97
C ALA A 29 -6.05 6.02 -11.47
N VAL A 30 -5.17 5.48 -10.62
CA VAL A 30 -5.10 5.83 -9.19
C VAL A 30 -4.78 7.31 -9.00
N SER A 31 -3.89 7.89 -9.80
CA SER A 31 -3.59 9.34 -9.74
C SER A 31 -4.82 10.22 -9.98
N GLN A 32 -5.83 9.69 -10.67
CA GLN A 32 -7.12 10.36 -10.92
C GLN A 32 -8.18 10.01 -9.86
N GLY A 33 -7.81 9.34 -8.77
CA GLY A 33 -8.71 8.95 -7.69
C GLY A 33 -9.53 7.69 -7.96
N SER A 34 -9.12 6.83 -8.90
CA SER A 34 -9.85 5.60 -9.21
C SER A 34 -9.64 4.52 -8.12
N VAL A 35 -10.61 4.43 -7.20
CA VAL A 35 -10.66 3.36 -6.17
C VAL A 35 -10.71 1.95 -6.79
N PRO A 36 -11.45 1.68 -7.88
CA PRO A 36 -11.38 0.37 -8.54
C PRO A 36 -9.98 0.02 -9.05
N ALA A 37 -9.25 0.97 -9.64
CA ALA A 37 -7.88 0.74 -10.10
C ALA A 37 -6.92 0.51 -8.94
N PHE A 38 -7.09 1.25 -7.84
CA PHE A 38 -6.31 1.05 -6.62
C PHE A 38 -6.48 -0.37 -6.06
N ARG A 39 -7.72 -0.87 -6.01
CA ARG A 39 -8.01 -2.24 -5.56
C ARG A 39 -7.35 -3.29 -6.45
N ALA A 40 -7.40 -3.12 -7.77
CA ALA A 40 -6.74 -4.03 -8.71
C ALA A 40 -5.21 -4.02 -8.54
N LEU A 41 -4.61 -2.84 -8.32
CA LEU A 41 -3.18 -2.70 -8.07
C LEU A 41 -2.76 -3.40 -6.77
N VAL A 42 -3.54 -3.23 -5.69
CA VAL A 42 -3.31 -3.91 -4.39
C VAL A 42 -3.40 -5.42 -4.55
N GLU A 43 -4.46 -5.94 -5.19
CA GLU A 43 -4.65 -7.38 -5.40
C GLU A 43 -3.45 -8.00 -6.11
N ARG A 44 -2.95 -7.32 -7.16
CA ARG A 44 -1.83 -7.82 -7.97
C ARG A 44 -0.48 -7.79 -7.26
N THR A 45 -0.24 -6.77 -6.42
CA THR A 45 1.10 -6.50 -5.88
C THR A 45 1.27 -6.91 -4.41
N SER A 46 0.18 -7.04 -3.65
CA SER A 46 0.24 -7.20 -2.18
C SER A 46 0.94 -8.46 -1.71
N VAL A 47 0.84 -9.57 -2.45
CA VAL A 47 1.53 -10.82 -2.12
C VAL A 47 3.05 -10.61 -2.14
N ALA A 48 3.58 -9.98 -3.19
CA ALA A 48 5.00 -9.76 -3.34
C ALA A 48 5.54 -8.69 -2.38
N VAL A 49 4.78 -7.61 -2.16
CA VAL A 49 5.13 -6.59 -1.14
C VAL A 49 5.10 -7.19 0.27
N GLY A 50 4.10 -8.01 0.57
CA GLY A 50 3.97 -8.70 1.85
C GLY A 50 5.12 -9.67 2.11
N ALA A 51 5.59 -10.39 1.08
CA ALA A 51 6.78 -11.24 1.18
C ALA A 51 8.04 -10.42 1.54
N VAL A 52 8.25 -9.27 0.88
CA VAL A 52 9.37 -8.37 1.21
C VAL A 52 9.27 -7.88 2.66
N LEU A 53 8.08 -7.51 3.13
CA LEU A 53 7.90 -7.07 4.52
C LEU A 53 8.12 -8.20 5.53
N ALA A 54 7.77 -9.44 5.19
CA ALA A 54 8.01 -10.61 6.05
C ALA A 54 9.50 -10.94 6.20
N GLU A 55 10.33 -10.61 5.20
CA GLU A 55 11.79 -10.72 5.31
C GLU A 55 12.40 -9.64 6.23
N LEU A 56 11.77 -8.47 6.31
CA LEU A 56 12.30 -7.30 7.01
C LEU A 56 11.77 -7.15 8.45
N LEU A 57 10.58 -7.66 8.73
CA LEU A 57 9.87 -7.41 9.99
C LEU A 57 9.44 -8.75 10.61
N SER A 58 9.91 -9.01 11.83
CA SER A 58 9.57 -10.25 12.55
C SER A 58 8.13 -10.25 13.09
N ASP A 59 7.59 -9.10 13.47
CA ASP A 59 6.25 -8.96 14.04
C ASP A 59 5.18 -8.86 12.94
N SER A 60 4.18 -9.74 12.96
CA SER A 60 3.10 -9.76 11.98
C SER A 60 2.16 -8.55 12.07
N GLU A 61 1.91 -8.01 13.25
CA GLU A 61 1.04 -6.84 13.43
C GLU A 61 1.67 -5.61 12.77
N TRP A 62 2.99 -5.46 12.94
CA TRP A 62 3.76 -4.43 12.25
C TRP A 62 3.82 -4.64 10.74
N ARG A 63 3.91 -5.87 10.25
CA ARG A 63 3.86 -6.13 8.79
C ARG A 63 2.55 -5.62 8.18
N ASP A 64 1.42 -5.93 8.80
CA ASP A 64 0.11 -5.55 8.28
C ASP A 64 -0.08 -4.02 8.34
N GLU A 65 0.38 -3.37 9.40
CA GLU A 65 0.36 -1.91 9.51
C GLU A 65 1.23 -1.25 8.45
N ILE A 66 2.46 -1.73 8.25
CA ILE A 66 3.38 -1.18 7.25
C ILE A 66 2.90 -1.46 5.83
N LEU A 67 2.27 -2.61 5.57
CA LEU A 67 1.64 -2.92 4.30
C LEU A 67 0.51 -1.92 4.00
N ALA A 68 -0.41 -1.73 4.95
CA ALA A 68 -1.50 -0.77 4.80
C ALA A 68 -0.99 0.67 4.61
N ALA A 69 0.00 1.07 5.41
CA ALA A 69 0.63 2.38 5.30
C ALA A 69 1.26 2.57 3.92
N THR A 70 2.01 1.57 3.43
CA THR A 70 2.63 1.58 2.10
C THR A 70 1.61 1.89 1.02
N TYR A 71 0.48 1.18 1.00
CA TYR A 71 -0.55 1.40 0.00
C TYR A 71 -1.29 2.73 0.15
N LEU A 72 -1.46 3.25 1.37
CA LEU A 72 -1.98 4.62 1.55
C LEU A 72 -1.05 5.67 0.95
N GLU A 73 0.26 5.49 1.08
CA GLU A 73 1.20 6.40 0.45
C GLU A 73 1.21 6.26 -1.06
N VAL A 74 1.06 5.05 -1.60
CA VAL A 74 0.84 4.84 -3.04
C VAL A 74 -0.39 5.61 -3.51
N TRP A 75 -1.51 5.50 -2.78
CA TRP A 75 -2.74 6.24 -3.09
C TRP A 75 -2.50 7.76 -3.11
N TRP A 76 -1.82 8.32 -2.11
CA TRP A 76 -1.56 9.77 -2.04
C TRP A 76 -0.53 10.27 -3.03
N LEU A 77 0.46 9.45 -3.38
CA LEU A 77 1.59 9.85 -4.21
C LEU A 77 1.50 9.34 -5.65
N ALA A 78 0.42 8.66 -6.05
CA ALA A 78 0.27 8.13 -7.41
C ALA A 78 0.47 9.20 -8.49
N GLY A 79 -0.04 10.43 -8.27
CA GLY A 79 0.18 11.56 -9.19
C GLY A 79 1.62 12.09 -9.23
N CYS A 80 2.45 11.73 -8.26
CA CYS A 80 3.88 12.05 -8.23
C CYS A 80 4.75 10.97 -8.90
N HIS A 81 4.17 9.86 -9.36
CA HIS A 81 4.87 8.86 -10.15
C HIS A 81 5.08 9.36 -11.58
N VAL A 82 6.03 10.28 -11.74
CA VAL A 82 6.30 11.00 -13.00
C VAL A 82 7.41 10.38 -13.85
N GLN A 83 8.08 9.33 -13.36
CA GLN A 83 9.18 8.69 -14.06
C GLN A 83 8.69 7.41 -14.75
N PRO A 84 8.52 7.41 -16.08
CA PRO A 84 8.08 6.22 -16.82
C PRO A 84 9.09 5.07 -16.76
N ASP A 85 10.36 5.36 -16.46
CA ASP A 85 11.44 4.37 -16.36
C ASP A 85 11.46 3.61 -15.02
N ILE A 86 10.69 4.07 -14.03
CA ILE A 86 10.56 3.37 -12.75
C ILE A 86 9.36 2.45 -12.85
N ASP A 87 9.64 1.15 -12.81
CA ASP A 87 8.62 0.12 -12.70
C ASP A 87 7.78 0.32 -11.42
N ALA A 88 6.45 0.24 -11.57
CA ALA A 88 5.50 0.53 -10.49
C ALA A 88 5.72 -0.40 -9.28
N MET A 89 5.97 -1.69 -9.52
CA MET A 89 6.25 -2.65 -8.45
C MET A 89 7.54 -2.28 -7.70
N SER A 90 8.59 -1.93 -8.44
CA SER A 90 9.86 -1.46 -7.87
C SER A 90 9.70 -0.20 -7.02
N TRP A 91 8.84 0.74 -7.44
CA TRP A 91 8.51 1.92 -6.65
C TRP A 91 7.77 1.58 -5.35
N ILE A 92 6.75 0.71 -5.42
CA ILE A 92 5.98 0.26 -4.25
C ILE A 92 6.89 -0.46 -3.25
N VAL A 93 7.77 -1.36 -3.73
CA VAL A 93 8.77 -2.05 -2.89
C VAL A 93 9.74 -1.05 -2.25
N GLY A 94 10.14 -0.01 -2.98
CA GLY A 94 10.97 1.08 -2.44
C GLY A 94 10.30 1.80 -1.26
N ILE A 95 9.02 2.13 -1.39
CA ILE A 95 8.22 2.72 -0.30
C ILE A 95 8.18 1.78 0.90
N ALA A 96 7.86 0.49 0.68
CA ALA A 96 7.75 -0.52 1.73
C ALA A 96 9.06 -0.67 2.52
N ARG A 97 10.19 -0.81 1.82
CA ARG A 97 11.52 -0.94 2.43
C ARG A 97 11.89 0.29 3.26
N ARG A 98 11.66 1.49 2.72
CA ARG A 98 11.93 2.75 3.43
C ARG A 98 11.13 2.82 4.73
N ARG A 99 9.85 2.42 4.70
CA ARG A 99 9.00 2.39 5.90
C ARG A 99 9.42 1.35 6.92
N ALA A 100 9.77 0.15 6.47
CA ALA A 100 10.28 -0.88 7.36
C ALA A 100 11.55 -0.41 8.09
N ALA A 101 12.48 0.26 7.38
CA ALA A 101 13.71 0.79 7.97
C ALA A 101 13.46 1.84 9.07
N VAL A 102 12.49 2.75 8.87
CA VAL A 102 12.10 3.76 9.88
C VAL A 102 11.57 3.07 11.14
N ASN A 103 10.67 2.10 10.99
CA ASN A 103 10.04 1.43 12.14
C ASN A 103 10.96 0.42 12.84
N HIS A 104 11.97 -0.12 12.14
CA HIS A 104 12.98 -0.97 12.74
C HIS A 104 14.00 -0.18 13.60
N SER A 105 14.06 1.15 13.45
CA SER A 105 15.06 1.99 14.10
C SER A 105 14.58 2.64 15.41
N ASP A 106 13.28 2.65 15.70
CA ASP A 106 12.69 3.27 16.89
C ASP A 106 11.96 2.24 17.78
N PRO A 107 12.57 1.75 18.87
CA PRO A 107 11.79 1.25 19.99
C PRO A 107 11.26 2.46 20.76
N VAL A 108 10.04 2.91 20.47
CA VAL A 108 9.36 3.92 21.31
C VAL A 108 9.31 3.39 22.75
N PRO A 109 9.99 4.02 23.72
CA PRO A 109 9.71 3.77 25.12
C PRO A 109 8.45 4.57 25.51
N ASP A 110 7.66 3.99 26.41
CA ASP A 110 6.47 4.55 27.07
C ASP A 110 5.11 4.21 26.45
N GLY A 111 4.73 2.93 26.55
CA GLY A 111 3.40 2.50 27.03
C GLY A 111 2.17 2.72 26.13
N GLU A 112 2.23 3.58 25.14
CA GLU A 112 1.30 3.59 24.02
C GLU A 112 1.87 2.63 22.99
N GLY A 113 1.13 1.55 22.72
CA GLY A 113 1.43 0.69 21.58
C GLY A 113 1.52 1.51 20.29
N PRO A 114 1.83 0.90 19.14
CA PRO A 114 1.83 1.62 17.88
C PRO A 114 0.50 2.39 17.73
N GLN A 115 0.45 3.43 16.90
CA GLN A 115 -0.83 4.01 16.45
C GLN A 115 -1.60 2.99 15.55
N THR A 116 -1.63 1.72 15.98
CA THR A 116 -1.81 0.48 15.24
C THR A 116 -3.17 0.48 14.61
N GLY A 117 -3.22 0.71 13.32
CA GLY A 117 -4.45 0.57 12.58
C GLY A 117 -5.11 1.87 12.23
N TYR A 118 -4.48 3.05 12.38
CA TYR A 118 -4.92 4.16 11.52
C TYR A 118 -4.71 3.78 10.05
N ALA A 119 -3.51 3.28 9.69
CA ALA A 119 -3.25 2.92 8.31
C ALA A 119 -4.13 1.75 7.87
N GLN A 120 -4.26 0.70 8.68
CA GLN A 120 -5.16 -0.42 8.37
C GLN A 120 -6.63 0.03 8.23
N ARG A 121 -7.12 0.97 9.07
CA ARG A 121 -8.50 1.47 8.98
C ARG A 121 -8.75 2.24 7.69
N GLU A 122 -7.90 3.22 7.37
CA GLU A 122 -8.05 4.01 6.15
C GLU A 122 -7.85 3.16 4.90
N PHE A 123 -6.89 2.24 4.93
CA PHE A 123 -6.67 1.30 3.86
C PHE A 123 -7.89 0.38 3.65
N ALA A 124 -8.46 -0.17 4.73
CA ALA A 124 -9.67 -0.97 4.68
C ALA A 124 -10.85 -0.16 4.11
N ALA A 125 -10.99 1.12 4.44
CA ALA A 125 -12.03 1.99 3.89
C ALA A 125 -11.89 2.21 2.37
N LEU A 126 -10.67 2.25 1.85
CA LEU A 126 -10.41 2.32 0.40
C LEU A 126 -10.73 0.99 -0.31
N LEU A 127 -10.39 -0.15 0.31
CA LEU A 127 -10.68 -1.46 -0.27
C LEU A 127 -12.17 -1.82 -0.20
N HIS A 128 -12.81 -1.41 0.88
CA HIS A 128 -14.19 -1.68 1.21
C HIS A 128 -14.86 -0.36 1.60
N PRO A 129 -15.43 0.38 0.62
CA PRO A 129 -16.22 1.56 0.96
C PRO A 129 -17.32 1.13 1.93
N PRO A 130 -17.56 1.86 3.03
CA PRO A 130 -18.55 1.49 4.01
C PRO A 130 -19.88 1.34 3.30
N THR A 131 -20.42 0.12 3.25
CA THR A 131 -21.69 -0.19 2.57
C THR A 131 -22.92 0.34 3.33
N GLY A 132 -22.70 1.21 4.32
CA GLY A 132 -23.74 1.88 5.10
C GLY A 132 -23.77 3.37 4.79
N VAL A 133 -24.98 3.95 4.85
CA VAL A 133 -25.18 5.40 4.86
C VAL A 133 -24.23 6.03 5.88
N PRO A 134 -23.37 6.99 5.50
CA PRO A 134 -22.47 7.62 6.45
C PRO A 134 -23.30 8.20 7.60
N ARG A 135 -23.12 7.66 8.80
CA ARG A 135 -23.73 8.28 9.98
C ARG A 135 -23.11 9.67 10.11
N PRO A 136 -23.91 10.74 10.24
CA PRO A 136 -23.36 12.06 10.46
C PRO A 136 -22.50 12.01 11.72
N VAL A 137 -21.19 12.23 11.55
CA VAL A 137 -20.27 12.40 12.68
C VAL A 137 -20.55 13.78 13.24
N THR A 138 -21.37 13.84 14.28
CA THR A 138 -21.50 15.07 15.07
C THR A 138 -20.18 15.25 15.82
N VAL A 139 -19.26 16.04 15.25
CA VAL A 139 -18.09 16.51 15.98
C VAL A 139 -18.60 17.30 17.18
N ARG A 140 -18.51 16.71 18.37
CA ARG A 140 -18.88 17.39 19.61
C ARG A 140 -17.86 18.50 19.81
N ALA A 141 -18.28 19.75 19.64
CA ALA A 141 -17.44 20.91 19.90
C ALA A 141 -16.78 20.73 21.28
N VAL A 142 -15.45 20.76 21.31
CA VAL A 142 -14.68 20.97 22.54
C VAL A 142 -15.16 22.30 23.10
N SER A 143 -15.95 22.24 24.16
CA SER A 143 -16.37 23.43 24.89
C SER A 143 -15.15 23.96 25.61
N ASP A 144 -14.64 25.08 25.13
CA ASP A 144 -13.64 25.88 25.79
C ASP A 144 -14.20 26.30 27.16
N GLN A 145 -13.72 25.69 28.25
CA GLN A 145 -14.07 26.14 29.58
C GLN A 145 -13.36 27.47 29.81
N ALA A 146 -14.14 28.54 29.71
CA ALA A 146 -13.72 29.86 30.15
C ALA A 146 -13.29 29.81 31.62
N VAL A 147 -11.98 29.89 31.84
CA VAL A 147 -11.38 30.25 33.12
C VAL A 147 -11.81 31.69 33.45
N THR A 148 -12.67 31.84 34.45
CA THR A 148 -12.91 33.13 35.09
C THR A 148 -11.81 33.36 36.13
N PRO A 149 -10.96 34.39 36.01
CA PRO A 149 -10.07 34.77 37.10
C PRO A 149 -10.89 35.49 38.18
N ASP A 150 -11.02 34.87 39.35
CA ASP A 150 -11.54 35.52 40.55
C ASP A 150 -10.43 36.41 41.16
N ARG A 151 -10.82 37.58 41.63
CA ARG A 151 -9.97 38.70 42.04
C ARG A 151 -9.86 38.81 43.55
#